data_AF-A0A534IWT4-F1
#
_entry.id   AF-A0A534IWT4-F1
#
_cell.length_a   1.000
_cell.length_b   1.000
_cell.length_c   1.000
_cell.angle_alpha   90.00
_cell.angle_beta   90.00
_cell.angle_gamma   90.00
#
_symmetry.space_group_name_H-M   'P 1'
#
loop_
_entity.id
_entity.type
_entity.pdbx_description
1 polymer ?
#
loop_
_entity_poly.entity_id
_entity_poly.type
_entity_poly.pdbx_seq_one_letter_code
_entity_poly.pdbx_strand_id
1 'polypeptide(L)'
;MASGGAPTISAGDLEKYGYCPLNWWRSLGTSDGLGPETVEGERRHEEVAAELKGIEVHEIRAKESERMVMYFAVAATIVAVFGMAFFTPASVQITQILIIVALIWILAAVFFLYRAETLVTREQKLYAERTIVVFSIVAGIIAGVAVSFRETDPSLAQATVGAAVGWLVGASWFLVRSLKSLEVARSAREKHRVGDAAIPYVDSEVEKPKLFASKRHGLTGRPDAVLLAGEVHVPVEVKTGRTPRGPLFSHILQIAAYCLLMEEEFGKPPPYGIIRYDRASHEIEYNDDLRKMVLGKMDEMRTALARGGGVHRNHNRPGKCAGCSRREGCPERLA
;
A
#
# COMPACT_ATOMS: atom_id res chain seq x y z
N MET A 1 28.03 25.76 25.39
CA MET A 1 28.20 25.56 23.93
C MET A 1 27.02 24.75 23.43
N ALA A 2 25.97 25.41 22.94
CA ALA A 2 24.79 24.74 22.36
C ALA A 2 25.05 24.57 20.85
N SER A 3 25.01 23.34 20.38
CA SER A 3 25.18 22.99 18.97
C SER A 3 24.12 23.69 18.12
N GLY A 4 24.53 24.72 17.37
CA GLY A 4 23.69 25.53 16.49
C GLY A 4 23.25 24.78 15.23
N GLY A 5 22.32 23.83 15.38
CA GLY A 5 21.53 23.32 14.27
C GLY A 5 20.37 24.28 13.97
N ALA A 6 20.04 24.47 12.68
CA ALA A 6 18.83 25.18 12.30
C ALA A 6 17.60 24.52 12.94
N PRO A 7 16.59 25.29 13.40
CA PRO A 7 15.40 24.74 14.04
C PRO A 7 14.68 23.77 13.11
N THR A 8 14.32 22.60 13.64
CA THR A 8 13.57 21.57 12.91
C THR A 8 12.14 22.03 12.66
N ILE A 9 11.68 21.92 11.42
CA ILE A 9 10.32 22.25 11.00
C ILE A 9 9.54 20.95 10.84
N SER A 10 8.33 20.86 11.38
CA SER A 10 7.45 19.71 11.13
C SER A 10 6.60 19.91 9.87
N ALA A 11 6.15 18.81 9.25
CA ALA A 11 5.19 18.85 8.14
C ALA A 11 3.89 19.59 8.54
N GLY A 12 3.45 19.43 9.80
CA GLY A 12 2.31 20.17 10.35
C GLY A 12 2.58 21.67 10.50
N ASP A 13 3.83 22.09 10.72
CA ASP A 13 4.19 23.52 10.73
C ASP A 13 4.12 24.13 9.33
N LEU A 14 4.51 23.38 8.30
CA LEU A 14 4.31 23.77 6.90
C LEU A 14 2.83 23.90 6.54
N GLU A 15 1.97 23.02 7.05
CA GLU A 15 0.52 23.14 6.89
C GLU A 15 0.01 24.45 7.52
N LYS A 16 0.35 24.70 8.79
CA LYS A 16 -0.05 25.92 9.52
C LYS A 16 0.47 27.18 8.80
N TYR A 17 1.72 27.16 8.35
CA TYR A 17 2.33 28.28 7.62
C TYR A 17 1.60 28.54 6.29
N GLY A 18 1.31 27.48 5.54
CA GLY A 18 0.51 27.55 4.31
C GLY A 18 -0.92 28.04 4.55
N TYR A 19 -1.50 27.72 5.70
CA TYR A 19 -2.83 28.18 6.09
C TYR A 19 -2.83 29.69 6.35
N CYS A 20 -1.94 30.15 7.24
CA CYS A 20 -1.65 31.55 7.53
C CYS A 20 -0.31 31.67 8.30
N PRO A 21 0.70 32.38 7.78
CA PRO A 21 2.01 32.52 8.43
C PRO A 21 1.93 33.12 9.84
N LEU A 22 1.04 34.10 10.07
CA LEU A 22 0.83 34.69 11.40
C LEU A 22 0.18 33.70 12.38
N ASN A 23 -0.67 32.78 11.91
CA ASN A 23 -1.22 31.70 12.75
C ASN A 23 -0.11 30.74 13.19
N TRP A 24 0.76 30.35 12.25
CA TRP A 24 1.92 29.52 12.54
C TRP A 24 2.86 30.19 13.55
N TRP A 25 3.23 31.46 13.34
CA TRP A 25 4.12 32.18 14.25
C TRP A 25 3.59 32.19 15.70
N ARG A 26 2.29 32.40 15.85
CA ARG A 26 1.60 32.39 17.15
C ARG A 26 1.44 30.99 17.76
N SER A 27 1.67 29.93 16.99
CA SER A 27 1.65 28.56 17.47
C SER A 27 2.94 28.14 18.17
N LEU A 28 4.05 28.86 17.95
CA LEU A 28 5.37 28.51 18.48
C LEU A 28 5.55 28.83 19.99
N GLY A 29 4.74 29.74 20.54
CA GLY A 29 4.87 30.22 21.93
C GLY A 29 3.75 29.77 22.88
N THR A 30 2.78 28.99 22.40
CA THR A 30 1.73 28.39 23.23
C THR A 30 1.97 26.89 23.31
N SER A 31 2.52 26.41 24.43
CA SER A 31 2.64 24.96 24.69
C SER A 31 1.27 24.28 24.79
N ASP A 32 0.22 25.03 25.15
CA ASP A 32 -1.15 24.55 25.19
C ASP A 32 -2.10 25.57 24.57
N GLY A 33 -2.68 25.16 23.45
CA GLY A 33 -3.82 25.83 22.83
C GLY A 33 -4.77 24.80 22.23
N LEU A 34 -4.82 23.60 22.83
CA LEU A 34 -5.81 22.58 22.53
C LEU A 34 -7.14 23.08 23.11
N GLY A 35 -7.80 23.98 22.37
CA GLY A 35 -9.24 24.15 22.55
C GLY A 35 -9.93 22.79 22.35
N PRO A 36 -11.11 22.55 22.94
CA PRO A 36 -11.82 21.28 22.84
C PRO A 36 -12.00 20.82 21.39
N GLU A 37 -12.08 21.74 20.43
CA GLU A 37 -12.15 21.43 18.99
C GLU A 37 -10.87 20.79 18.41
N THR A 38 -9.69 21.12 18.93
CA THR A 38 -8.41 20.57 18.43
C THR A 38 -8.19 19.15 19.00
N VAL A 39 -8.54 18.92 20.27
CA VAL A 39 -8.52 17.59 20.90
C VAL A 39 -9.53 16.65 20.21
N GLU A 40 -10.76 17.13 19.97
CA GLU A 40 -11.78 16.35 19.26
C GLU A 40 -11.38 16.08 17.80
N GLY A 41 -10.68 17.03 17.17
CA GLY A 41 -10.06 16.83 15.85
C GLY A 41 -9.04 15.69 15.87
N GLU A 42 -8.04 15.76 16.75
CA GLU A 42 -7.01 14.72 16.91
C GLU A 42 -7.63 13.34 17.18
N ARG A 43 -8.64 13.26 18.05
CA ARG A 43 -9.37 12.03 18.35
C ARG A 43 -10.06 11.44 17.10
N ARG A 44 -10.76 12.28 16.32
CA ARG A 44 -11.38 11.84 15.06
C ARG A 44 -10.37 11.39 14.02
N HIS A 45 -9.22 12.08 13.93
CA HIS A 45 -8.14 11.66 13.04
C HIS A 45 -7.61 10.27 13.44
N GLU A 46 -7.45 10.02 14.74
CA GLU A 46 -7.02 8.71 15.25
C GLU A 46 -8.06 7.61 15.00
N GLU A 47 -9.35 7.90 15.17
CA GLU A 47 -10.43 6.95 14.86
C GLU A 47 -10.47 6.58 13.37
N VAL A 48 -10.37 7.57 12.47
CA VAL A 48 -10.38 7.31 11.03
C VAL A 48 -9.12 6.56 10.61
N ALA A 49 -7.95 6.88 11.18
CA ALA A 49 -6.72 6.12 10.92
C ALA A 49 -6.84 4.66 11.38
N ALA A 50 -7.45 4.40 12.54
CA ALA A 50 -7.69 3.06 13.04
C ALA A 50 -8.68 2.27 12.16
N GLU A 51 -9.72 2.93 11.64
CA GLU A 51 -10.70 2.30 10.76
C GLU A 51 -10.13 1.97 9.37
N LEU A 52 -9.27 2.83 8.81
CA LEU A 52 -8.55 2.56 7.56
C LEU A 52 -7.63 1.33 7.67
N LYS A 53 -6.95 1.19 8.81
CA LYS A 53 -6.16 0.01 9.12
C LYS A 53 -7.01 -1.27 9.17
N GLY A 54 -8.26 -1.16 9.64
CA GLY A 54 -9.22 -2.27 9.61
C GLY A 54 -9.52 -2.75 8.19
N ILE A 55 -9.71 -1.83 7.24
CA ILE A 55 -9.97 -2.14 5.83
C ILE A 55 -8.77 -2.88 5.20
N GLU A 56 -7.55 -2.42 5.46
CA GLU A 56 -6.32 -3.03 4.96
C GLU A 56 -6.19 -4.51 5.38
N VAL A 57 -6.46 -4.82 6.66
CA VAL A 57 -6.40 -6.19 7.19
C VAL A 57 -7.38 -7.12 6.48
N HIS A 58 -8.58 -6.62 6.15
CA HIS A 58 -9.59 -7.40 5.44
C HIS A 58 -9.22 -7.65 3.96
N GLU A 59 -8.59 -6.68 3.29
CA GLU A 59 -8.14 -6.82 1.90
C GLU A 59 -6.92 -7.75 1.76
N ILE A 60 -5.94 -7.64 2.66
CA ILE A 60 -4.79 -8.55 2.70
C ILE A 60 -5.28 -9.98 2.94
N ARG A 61 -6.17 -10.19 3.93
CA ARG A 61 -6.74 -11.50 4.23
C ARG A 61 -7.57 -12.07 3.06
N ALA A 62 -8.23 -11.22 2.28
CA ALA A 62 -8.93 -11.65 1.07
C ALA A 62 -7.97 -12.12 -0.02
N LYS A 63 -6.91 -11.36 -0.31
CA LYS A 63 -5.87 -11.73 -1.30
C LYS A 63 -5.14 -13.02 -0.91
N GLU A 64 -4.80 -13.18 0.36
CA GLU A 64 -4.22 -14.44 0.86
C GLU A 64 -5.16 -15.62 0.66
N SER A 65 -6.45 -15.43 0.97
CA SER A 65 -7.46 -16.47 0.80
C SER A 65 -7.65 -16.82 -0.69
N GLU A 66 -7.66 -15.85 -1.60
CA GLU A 66 -7.73 -16.08 -3.05
C GLU A 66 -6.54 -16.90 -3.57
N ARG A 67 -5.31 -16.56 -3.13
CA ARG A 67 -4.12 -17.34 -3.47
C ARG A 67 -4.21 -18.78 -2.97
N MET A 68 -4.75 -18.99 -1.77
CA MET A 68 -4.96 -20.33 -1.21
C MET A 68 -6.03 -21.11 -1.97
N VAL A 69 -7.12 -20.47 -2.41
CA VAL A 69 -8.13 -21.10 -3.29
C VAL A 69 -7.47 -21.64 -4.56
N MET A 70 -6.64 -20.83 -5.22
CA MET A 70 -5.94 -21.23 -6.44
C MET A 70 -5.05 -22.47 -6.20
N TYR A 71 -4.24 -22.47 -5.12
CA TYR A 71 -3.37 -23.60 -4.82
C TYR A 71 -4.14 -24.89 -4.51
N PHE A 72 -5.21 -24.80 -3.70
CA PHE A 72 -6.03 -25.97 -3.37
C PHE A 72 -6.77 -26.50 -4.59
N ALA A 73 -7.27 -25.63 -5.47
CA ALA A 73 -7.95 -26.03 -6.70
C ALA A 73 -6.99 -26.73 -7.69
N VAL A 74 -5.80 -26.15 -7.92
CA VAL A 74 -4.78 -26.75 -8.79
C VAL A 74 -4.31 -28.10 -8.25
N ALA A 75 -4.03 -28.19 -6.95
CA ALA A 75 -3.65 -29.45 -6.31
C ALA A 75 -4.76 -30.51 -6.43
N ALA A 76 -6.02 -30.13 -6.20
CA ALA A 76 -7.15 -31.03 -6.38
C ALA A 76 -7.27 -31.56 -7.82
N THR A 77 -7.12 -30.68 -8.82
CA THR A 77 -7.15 -31.09 -10.24
C THR A 77 -6.04 -32.08 -10.56
N ILE A 78 -4.81 -31.81 -10.10
CA ILE A 78 -3.67 -32.70 -10.32
C ILE A 78 -3.92 -34.08 -9.71
N VAL A 79 -4.35 -34.12 -8.44
CA VAL A 79 -4.59 -35.36 -7.71
C VAL A 79 -5.77 -36.13 -8.29
N ALA A 80 -6.82 -35.45 -8.75
CA ALA A 80 -7.96 -36.07 -9.42
C ALA A 80 -7.55 -36.70 -10.76
N VAL A 81 -6.77 -35.99 -11.58
CA VAL A 81 -6.26 -36.53 -12.86
C VAL A 81 -5.36 -37.73 -12.61
N PHE A 82 -4.50 -37.68 -11.59
CA PHE A 82 -3.64 -38.78 -11.19
C PHE A 82 -4.45 -39.99 -10.68
N GLY A 83 -5.48 -39.77 -9.86
CA GLY A 83 -6.37 -40.82 -9.36
C GLY A 83 -7.19 -41.49 -10.47
N MET A 84 -7.67 -40.71 -11.45
CA MET A 84 -8.37 -41.24 -12.63
C MET A 84 -7.49 -42.18 -13.45
N ALA A 85 -6.17 -41.98 -13.48
CA ALA A 85 -5.26 -42.83 -14.22
C ALA A 85 -5.19 -44.28 -13.69
N PHE A 86 -5.52 -44.51 -12.41
CA PHE A 86 -5.59 -45.86 -11.83
C PHE A 86 -6.90 -46.60 -12.12
N PHE A 87 -7.96 -45.90 -12.55
CA PHE A 87 -9.26 -46.53 -12.85
C PHE A 87 -9.31 -47.18 -14.23
N THR A 88 -8.59 -46.63 -15.21
CA THR A 88 -8.63 -47.11 -16.59
C THR A 88 -7.22 -47.41 -17.09
N PRO A 89 -6.87 -48.68 -17.37
CA PRO A 89 -5.57 -48.99 -17.96
C PRO A 89 -5.48 -48.37 -19.36
N ALA A 90 -4.37 -47.70 -19.66
CA ALA A 90 -4.10 -47.17 -20.99
C ALA A 90 -3.30 -48.18 -21.82
N SER A 91 -3.36 -48.04 -23.16
CA SER A 91 -2.48 -48.84 -24.01
C SER A 91 -1.02 -48.45 -23.77
N VAL A 92 -0.11 -49.41 -23.91
CA VAL A 92 1.34 -49.18 -23.76
C VAL A 92 1.81 -48.03 -24.66
N GLN A 93 1.23 -47.89 -25.86
CA GLN A 93 1.52 -46.80 -26.79
C GLN A 93 1.14 -45.43 -26.21
N ILE A 94 -0.02 -45.30 -25.57
CA ILE A 94 -0.46 -44.05 -24.94
C ILE A 94 0.48 -43.68 -23.78
N THR A 95 0.83 -44.65 -22.93
CA THR A 95 1.80 -44.43 -21.84
C THR A 95 3.16 -43.97 -22.36
N GLN A 96 3.68 -44.60 -23.43
CA GLN A 96 4.94 -44.21 -24.06
C GLN A 96 4.89 -42.79 -24.64
N ILE A 97 3.79 -42.44 -25.33
CA ILE A 97 3.58 -41.08 -25.86
C ILE A 97 3.61 -40.05 -24.73
N LEU A 98 2.90 -40.30 -23.62
CA LEU A 98 2.89 -39.39 -22.48
C LEU A 98 4.27 -39.23 -21.82
N ILE A 99 5.06 -40.31 -21.72
CA ILE A 99 6.44 -40.24 -21.23
C ILE A 99 7.31 -39.38 -22.15
N ILE A 100 7.20 -39.57 -23.48
CA ILE A 100 7.93 -38.76 -24.46
C ILE A 100 7.55 -37.29 -24.33
N VAL A 101 6.25 -36.99 -24.19
CA VAL A 101 5.77 -35.61 -23.98
C VAL A 101 6.35 -35.04 -22.68
N ALA A 102 6.33 -35.78 -21.57
CA ALA A 102 6.93 -35.31 -20.31
C ALA A 102 8.42 -35.00 -20.46
N LEU A 103 9.17 -35.83 -21.18
CA LEU A 103 10.59 -35.59 -21.46
C LEU A 103 10.82 -34.31 -22.27
N ILE A 104 9.96 -34.00 -23.24
CA ILE A 104 10.03 -32.73 -24.00
C ILE A 104 9.82 -31.54 -23.06
N TRP A 105 8.88 -31.62 -22.13
CA TRP A 105 8.64 -30.56 -21.14
C TRP A 105 9.82 -30.38 -20.17
N ILE A 106 10.47 -31.47 -19.74
CA ILE A 106 11.70 -31.40 -18.92
C ILE A 106 12.83 -30.75 -19.71
N LEU A 107 13.04 -31.14 -20.98
CA LEU A 107 14.08 -30.55 -21.83
C LEU A 107 13.83 -29.06 -22.05
N ALA A 108 12.57 -28.64 -22.21
CA ALA A 108 12.21 -27.23 -22.26
C ALA A 108 12.51 -26.50 -20.94
N ALA A 109 12.19 -27.10 -19.78
CA ALA A 109 12.53 -26.53 -18.47
C ALA A 109 14.04 -26.33 -18.30
N VAL A 110 14.84 -27.34 -18.68
CA VAL A 110 16.32 -27.30 -18.64
C VAL A 110 16.87 -26.25 -19.61
N PHE A 111 16.30 -26.12 -20.82
CA PHE A 111 16.67 -25.07 -21.76
C PHE A 111 16.40 -23.67 -21.20
N PHE A 112 15.23 -23.45 -20.58
CA PHE A 112 14.92 -22.17 -19.94
C PHE A 112 15.80 -21.90 -18.73
N LEU A 113 16.20 -22.93 -17.96
CA LEU A 113 17.16 -22.81 -16.87
C LEU A 113 18.54 -22.37 -17.36
N TYR A 114 19.05 -23.01 -18.42
CA TYR A 114 20.30 -22.61 -19.06
C TYR A 114 20.23 -21.17 -19.60
N ARG A 115 19.12 -20.80 -20.25
CA ARG A 115 18.88 -19.42 -20.70
C ARG A 115 18.81 -18.44 -19.53
N ALA A 116 18.23 -18.83 -18.40
CA ALA A 116 18.08 -17.96 -17.23
C ALA A 116 19.43 -17.53 -16.65
N GLU A 117 20.45 -18.37 -16.73
CA GLU A 117 21.82 -18.03 -16.30
C GLU A 117 22.47 -16.94 -17.17
N THR A 118 22.01 -16.78 -18.41
CA THR A 118 22.54 -15.76 -19.36
C THR A 118 21.80 -14.42 -19.29
N LEU A 119 20.75 -14.30 -18.47
CA LEU A 119 19.96 -13.07 -18.33
C LEU A 119 20.62 -12.10 -17.34
N VAL A 120 20.81 -10.85 -17.77
CA VAL A 120 21.53 -9.82 -16.99
C VAL A 120 20.63 -9.13 -15.97
N THR A 121 19.32 -9.03 -16.22
CA THR A 121 18.39 -8.27 -15.37
C THR A 121 17.64 -9.16 -14.38
N ARG A 122 17.46 -8.67 -13.15
CA ARG A 122 16.78 -9.38 -12.06
C ARG A 122 15.33 -9.72 -12.40
N GLU A 123 14.64 -8.83 -13.10
CA GLU A 123 13.24 -9.00 -13.51
C GLU A 123 13.10 -10.14 -14.53
N GLN A 124 13.96 -10.19 -15.55
CA GLN A 124 13.98 -11.27 -16.54
C GLN A 124 14.32 -12.63 -15.90
N LYS A 125 15.21 -12.65 -14.91
CA LYS A 125 15.55 -13.86 -14.16
C LYS A 125 14.34 -14.40 -13.37
N LEU A 126 13.58 -13.53 -12.70
CA LEU A 126 12.34 -13.89 -12.00
C LEU A 126 11.27 -14.45 -12.94
N TYR A 127 11.11 -13.87 -14.14
CA TYR A 127 10.20 -14.42 -15.15
C TYR A 127 10.65 -15.82 -15.59
N ALA A 128 11.93 -16.00 -15.89
CA ALA A 128 12.47 -17.29 -16.30
C ALA A 128 12.31 -18.36 -15.21
N GLU A 129 12.60 -18.03 -13.94
CA GLU A 129 12.40 -18.91 -12.79
C GLU A 129 10.94 -19.38 -12.67
N ARG A 130 9.96 -18.46 -12.81
CA ARG A 130 8.54 -18.81 -12.81
C ARG A 130 8.18 -19.73 -13.97
N THR A 131 8.70 -19.48 -15.16
CA THR A 131 8.50 -20.33 -16.33
C THR A 131 9.06 -21.73 -16.07
N ILE A 132 10.30 -21.87 -15.58
CA ILE A 132 10.93 -23.17 -15.30
C ILE A 132 10.10 -24.00 -14.32
N VAL A 133 9.58 -23.37 -13.25
CA VAL A 133 8.71 -24.03 -12.26
C VAL A 133 7.44 -24.58 -12.92
N VAL A 134 6.78 -23.79 -13.78
CA VAL A 134 5.57 -24.24 -14.51
C VAL A 134 5.87 -25.46 -15.38
N PHE A 135 6.93 -25.39 -16.19
CA PHE A 135 7.31 -26.50 -17.08
C PHE A 135 7.65 -27.78 -16.28
N SER A 136 8.32 -27.63 -15.13
CA SER A 136 8.69 -28.76 -14.25
C SER A 136 7.48 -29.41 -13.60
N ILE A 137 6.52 -28.61 -13.14
CA ILE A 137 5.26 -29.11 -12.57
C ILE A 137 4.46 -29.88 -13.62
N VAL A 138 4.29 -29.30 -14.82
CA VAL A 138 3.57 -29.96 -15.93
C VAL A 138 4.23 -31.29 -16.30
N ALA A 139 5.55 -31.31 -16.45
CA ALA A 139 6.28 -32.54 -16.72
C ALA A 139 6.07 -33.62 -15.64
N GLY A 140 6.16 -33.24 -14.35
CA GLY A 140 5.96 -34.15 -13.23
C GLY A 140 4.55 -34.75 -13.20
N ILE A 141 3.53 -33.95 -13.50
CA ILE A 141 2.13 -34.42 -13.59
C ILE A 141 1.98 -35.44 -14.71
N ILE A 142 2.46 -35.13 -15.93
CA ILE A 142 2.32 -36.01 -17.09
C ILE A 142 3.07 -37.33 -16.84
N ALA A 143 4.30 -37.27 -16.31
CA ALA A 143 5.09 -38.45 -15.99
C ALA A 143 4.40 -39.32 -14.93
N GLY A 144 3.88 -38.70 -13.86
CA GLY A 144 3.13 -39.39 -12.82
C GLY A 144 1.91 -40.12 -13.39
N VAL A 145 1.06 -39.41 -14.14
CA VAL A 145 -0.13 -39.98 -14.80
C VAL A 145 0.24 -41.14 -15.72
N ALA A 146 1.32 -41.01 -16.50
CA ALA A 146 1.77 -42.06 -17.41
C ALA A 146 2.18 -43.34 -16.67
N VAL A 147 2.87 -43.23 -15.53
CA VAL A 147 3.26 -44.38 -14.70
C VAL A 147 2.03 -45.02 -14.06
N SER A 148 1.09 -44.22 -13.55
CA SER A 148 -0.14 -44.73 -12.93
C SER A 148 -1.00 -45.58 -13.86
N PHE A 149 -0.99 -45.30 -15.17
CA PHE A 149 -1.70 -46.13 -16.15
C PHE A 149 -1.20 -47.58 -16.26
N ARG A 150 -0.03 -47.92 -15.69
CA ARG A 150 0.50 -49.29 -15.74
C ARG A 150 -0.11 -50.24 -14.71
N GLU A 151 -0.65 -49.71 -13.62
CA GLU A 151 -1.22 -50.53 -12.55
C GLU A 151 -2.65 -50.07 -12.24
N THR A 152 -3.58 -51.00 -12.17
CA THR A 152 -4.96 -50.72 -11.75
C THR A 152 -5.12 -51.10 -10.29
N ASP A 153 -5.02 -50.11 -9.40
CA ASP A 153 -5.31 -50.24 -7.97
C ASP A 153 -6.55 -49.40 -7.60
N PRO A 154 -7.74 -50.02 -7.48
CA PRO A 154 -8.97 -49.31 -7.14
C PRO A 154 -8.92 -48.64 -5.76
N SER A 155 -8.19 -49.19 -4.79
CA SER A 155 -8.09 -48.62 -3.45
C SER A 155 -7.27 -47.33 -3.47
N LEU A 156 -6.15 -47.34 -4.19
CA LEU A 156 -5.33 -46.14 -4.39
C LEU A 156 -6.06 -45.06 -5.20
N ALA A 157 -6.84 -45.47 -6.22
CA ALA A 157 -7.68 -44.57 -7.01
C ALA A 157 -8.76 -43.89 -6.16
N GLN A 158 -9.47 -44.65 -5.31
CA GLN A 158 -10.47 -44.10 -4.40
C GLN A 158 -9.86 -43.17 -3.35
N ALA A 159 -8.71 -43.53 -2.78
CA ALA A 159 -8.01 -42.71 -1.80
C ALA A 159 -7.56 -41.36 -2.38
N THR A 160 -7.00 -41.37 -3.60
CA THR A 160 -6.55 -40.16 -4.29
C THR A 160 -7.72 -39.27 -4.71
N VAL A 161 -8.81 -39.83 -5.25
CA VAL A 161 -10.03 -39.08 -5.54
C VAL A 161 -10.64 -38.49 -4.26
N GLY A 162 -10.67 -39.24 -3.16
CA GLY A 162 -11.11 -38.75 -1.85
C GLY A 162 -10.27 -37.57 -1.35
N ALA A 163 -8.94 -37.64 -1.51
CA ALA A 163 -8.05 -36.54 -1.19
C ALA A 163 -8.31 -35.29 -2.07
N ALA A 164 -8.56 -35.47 -3.37
CA ALA A 164 -8.91 -34.37 -4.27
C ALA A 164 -10.22 -33.67 -3.85
N VAL A 165 -11.25 -34.45 -3.47
CA VAL A 165 -12.50 -33.90 -2.92
C VAL A 165 -12.24 -33.12 -1.63
N GLY A 166 -11.39 -33.64 -0.74
CA GLY A 166 -10.97 -32.93 0.47
C GLY A 166 -10.31 -31.58 0.17
N TRP A 167 -9.41 -31.52 -0.82
CA TRP A 167 -8.81 -30.27 -1.29
C TRP A 167 -9.85 -29.31 -1.90
N LEU A 168 -10.85 -29.79 -2.65
CA LEU A 168 -11.93 -28.94 -3.19
C LEU A 168 -12.83 -28.36 -2.09
N VAL A 169 -13.12 -29.13 -1.05
CA VAL A 169 -13.84 -28.63 0.14
C VAL A 169 -13.02 -27.54 0.82
N GLY A 170 -11.70 -27.74 0.98
CA GLY A 170 -10.78 -26.73 1.48
C GLY A 170 -10.77 -25.46 0.62
N ALA A 171 -10.67 -25.59 -0.71
CA ALA A 171 -10.74 -24.47 -1.65
C ALA A 171 -12.06 -23.71 -1.51
N SER A 172 -13.19 -24.41 -1.41
CA SER A 172 -14.51 -23.82 -1.24
C SER A 172 -14.62 -23.04 0.08
N TRP A 173 -14.06 -23.57 1.17
CA TRP A 173 -14.00 -22.87 2.45
C TRP A 173 -13.16 -21.58 2.37
N PHE A 174 -11.98 -21.64 1.76
CA PHE A 174 -11.14 -20.45 1.54
C PHE A 174 -11.83 -19.41 0.64
N LEU A 175 -12.59 -19.87 -0.36
CA LEU A 175 -13.35 -18.99 -1.25
C LEU A 175 -14.45 -18.25 -0.49
N VAL A 176 -15.24 -18.97 0.31
CA VAL A 176 -16.28 -18.35 1.16
C VAL A 176 -15.66 -17.36 2.15
N ARG A 177 -14.51 -17.71 2.75
CA ARG A 177 -13.76 -16.82 3.63
C ARG A 177 -13.29 -15.56 2.90
N SER A 178 -12.75 -15.71 1.70
CA SER A 178 -12.31 -14.58 0.85
C SER A 178 -13.47 -13.65 0.51
N LEU A 179 -14.59 -14.21 0.05
CA LEU A 179 -15.81 -13.46 -0.29
C LEU A 179 -16.35 -12.69 0.92
N LYS A 180 -16.40 -13.31 2.11
CA LYS A 180 -16.80 -12.62 3.34
C LYS A 180 -15.84 -11.50 3.73
N SER A 181 -14.52 -11.69 3.59
CA SER A 181 -13.56 -10.60 3.86
C SER A 181 -13.70 -9.45 2.85
N LEU A 182 -13.98 -9.75 1.57
CA LEU A 182 -14.25 -8.74 0.54
C LEU A 182 -15.57 -8.01 0.80
N GLU A 183 -16.60 -8.71 1.28
CA GLU A 183 -17.89 -8.11 1.64
C GLU A 183 -17.75 -7.15 2.82
N VAL A 184 -16.98 -7.52 3.85
CA VAL A 184 -16.65 -6.62 4.97
C VAL A 184 -15.83 -5.42 4.50
N ALA A 185 -14.83 -5.64 3.65
CA ALA A 185 -14.03 -4.56 3.07
C ALA A 185 -14.88 -3.62 2.20
N ARG A 186 -15.81 -4.16 1.40
CA ARG A 186 -16.75 -3.39 0.57
C ARG A 186 -17.74 -2.61 1.42
N SER A 187 -18.34 -3.24 2.43
CA SER A 187 -19.27 -2.57 3.34
C SER A 187 -18.59 -1.42 4.10
N ALA A 188 -17.33 -1.63 4.51
CA ALA A 188 -16.51 -0.55 5.07
C ALA A 188 -16.23 0.56 4.04
N ARG A 189 -15.89 0.21 2.79
CA ARG A 189 -15.72 1.20 1.69
C ARG A 189 -17.00 1.98 1.40
N GLU A 190 -18.17 1.33 1.40
CA GLU A 190 -19.47 1.96 1.15
C GLU A 190 -19.89 2.90 2.29
N LYS A 191 -19.69 2.48 3.54
CA LYS A 191 -19.93 3.31 4.73
C LYS A 191 -19.11 4.61 4.70
N HIS A 192 -17.92 4.55 4.10
CA HIS A 192 -17.00 5.69 3.94
C HIS A 192 -16.97 6.29 2.53
N ARG A 193 -17.87 5.87 1.63
CA ARG A 193 -17.97 6.33 0.22
C ARG A 193 -16.63 6.39 -0.51
N VAL A 194 -15.77 5.41 -0.26
CA VAL A 194 -14.49 5.23 -0.94
C VAL A 194 -14.78 4.75 -2.37
N GLY A 195 -14.42 5.54 -3.38
CA GLY A 195 -14.64 5.18 -4.78
C GLY A 195 -13.91 3.90 -5.19
N ASP A 196 -14.44 3.24 -6.23
CA ASP A 196 -14.01 1.94 -6.82
C ASP A 196 -12.60 1.94 -7.45
N ALA A 197 -11.77 2.96 -7.20
CA ALA A 197 -10.39 2.92 -7.64
C ALA A 197 -9.69 1.74 -6.93
N ALA A 198 -9.37 0.71 -7.71
CA ALA A 198 -8.56 -0.42 -7.30
C ALA A 198 -7.16 0.13 -6.95
N ILE A 199 -6.94 0.43 -5.68
CA ILE A 199 -5.62 0.76 -5.16
C ILE A 199 -5.02 -0.58 -4.74
N PRO A 200 -4.04 -1.13 -5.48
CA PRO A 200 -3.26 -2.26 -4.99
C PRO A 200 -2.47 -1.79 -3.77
N TYR A 201 -3.07 -1.94 -2.59
CA TYR A 201 -2.36 -1.82 -1.32
C TYR A 201 -1.53 -3.09 -1.16
N VAL A 202 -0.23 -2.91 -1.06
CA VAL A 202 0.74 -3.94 -0.70
C VAL A 202 1.56 -3.38 0.46
N ASP A 203 1.79 -4.24 1.45
CA ASP A 203 2.77 -4.22 2.53
C ASP A 203 3.19 -2.85 3.13
N SER A 204 2.75 -2.55 4.35
CA SER A 204 3.41 -3.07 5.55
C SER A 204 3.05 -2.29 6.82
N GLU A 205 2.83 -3.10 7.86
CA GLU A 205 2.95 -2.82 9.28
C GLU A 205 1.79 -2.21 10.08
N VAL A 206 1.45 -3.01 11.07
CA VAL A 206 0.33 -2.98 12.00
C VAL A 206 0.52 -1.91 13.07
N GLU A 207 1.25 -0.83 12.80
CA GLU A 207 1.52 0.25 13.75
C GLU A 207 1.52 1.62 13.06
N LYS A 208 1.22 2.69 13.81
CA LYS A 208 1.25 4.06 13.30
C LYS A 208 2.60 4.28 12.59
N PRO A 209 2.65 4.95 11.43
CA PRO A 209 3.90 5.18 10.73
C PRO A 209 4.94 5.78 11.69
N LYS A 210 6.18 5.27 11.61
CA LYS A 210 7.30 5.84 12.37
C LYS A 210 7.41 7.33 12.07
N LEU A 211 7.94 8.10 13.03
CA LEU A 211 8.27 9.50 12.75
C LEU A 211 9.41 9.54 11.74
N PHE A 212 9.17 10.13 10.57
CA PHE A 212 10.20 10.34 9.55
C PHE A 212 10.92 11.66 9.82
N ALA A 213 12.23 11.68 9.56
CA ALA A 213 13.07 12.85 9.78
C ALA A 213 14.16 12.97 8.72
N SER A 214 14.18 14.07 7.97
CA SER A 214 15.31 14.43 7.11
C SER A 214 16.26 15.34 7.89
N LYS A 215 17.46 14.82 8.19
CA LYS A 215 18.54 15.62 8.80
C LYS A 215 19.06 16.69 7.84
N ARG A 216 19.12 16.38 6.54
CA ARG A 216 19.57 17.30 5.48
C ARG A 216 18.70 18.55 5.44
N HIS A 217 17.38 18.35 5.45
CA HIS A 217 16.43 19.44 5.35
C HIS A 217 15.91 19.93 6.69
N GLY A 218 16.27 19.33 7.83
CA GLY A 218 15.72 19.69 9.13
C GLY A 218 14.18 19.58 9.16
N LEU A 219 13.63 18.57 8.47
CA LEU A 219 12.20 18.33 8.31
C LEU A 219 11.81 17.09 9.11
N THR A 220 10.70 17.14 9.83
CA THR A 220 10.12 15.96 10.50
C THR A 220 8.64 15.81 10.18
N GLY A 221 8.11 14.60 10.25
CA GLY A 221 6.70 14.37 9.98
C GLY A 221 6.29 12.93 10.20
N ARG A 222 5.03 12.75 10.60
CA ARG A 222 4.39 11.45 10.69
C ARG A 222 3.13 11.50 9.81
N PRO A 223 3.14 10.88 8.61
CA PRO A 223 1.93 10.74 7.83
C PRO A 223 0.94 9.82 8.54
N ASP A 224 -0.35 9.92 8.22
CA ASP A 224 -1.39 9.04 8.80
C ASP A 224 -1.23 7.60 8.33
N ALA A 225 -0.85 7.42 7.06
CA ALA A 225 -0.50 6.13 6.47
C ALA A 225 0.54 6.28 5.35
N VAL A 226 1.21 5.19 4.99
CA VAL A 226 2.13 5.11 3.85
C VAL A 226 1.76 3.87 3.05
N LEU A 227 1.49 4.03 1.75
CA LEU A 227 1.19 2.94 0.82
C LEU A 227 2.46 2.53 0.10
N LEU A 228 2.69 1.23 -0.08
CA LEU A 228 3.72 0.76 -1.01
C LEU A 228 3.06 0.48 -2.37
N ALA A 229 3.38 1.32 -3.35
CA ALA A 229 2.95 1.18 -4.74
C ALA A 229 4.16 0.72 -5.60
N GLY A 230 4.28 -0.59 -5.80
CA GLY A 230 5.47 -1.18 -6.43
C GLY A 230 6.68 -1.12 -5.49
N GLU A 231 7.72 -0.38 -5.86
CA GLU A 231 8.90 -0.14 -5.02
C GLU A 231 8.91 1.25 -4.35
N VAL A 232 7.78 1.96 -4.38
CA VAL A 232 7.71 3.38 -3.99
C VAL A 232 6.73 3.60 -2.84
N HIS A 233 7.14 4.38 -1.85
CA HIS A 233 6.37 4.65 -0.63
C HIS A 233 5.59 5.97 -0.79
N VAL A 234 4.27 5.88 -0.88
CA VAL A 234 3.35 6.98 -1.13
C VAL A 234 2.68 7.41 0.18
N PRO A 235 2.89 8.64 0.67
CA PRO A 235 2.28 9.09 1.92
C PRO A 235 0.80 9.41 1.73
N VAL A 236 0.01 9.19 2.78
CA VAL A 236 -1.41 9.51 2.85
C VAL A 236 -1.69 10.36 4.08
N GLU A 237 -2.41 11.46 3.89
CA GLU A 237 -2.92 12.34 4.94
C GLU A 237 -4.45 12.36 4.89
N VAL A 238 -5.09 12.11 6.03
CA VAL A 238 -6.55 12.16 6.18
C VAL A 238 -6.93 13.52 6.78
N LYS A 239 -8.03 14.12 6.32
CA LYS A 239 -8.59 15.38 6.85
C LYS A 239 -10.04 15.18 7.26
N THR A 240 -10.32 15.31 8.56
CA THR A 240 -11.64 15.07 9.17
C THR A 240 -12.55 16.31 9.23
N GLY A 241 -12.07 17.46 8.74
CA GLY A 241 -12.80 18.72 8.69
C GLY A 241 -13.67 18.90 7.42
N ARG A 242 -14.22 20.10 7.26
CA ARG A 242 -15.05 20.46 6.10
C ARG A 242 -14.34 20.15 4.79
N THR A 243 -14.96 19.31 3.95
CA THR A 243 -14.44 19.00 2.62
C THR A 243 -14.46 20.24 1.71
N PRO A 244 -13.29 20.72 1.26
CA PRO A 244 -13.21 21.82 0.29
C PRO A 244 -13.59 21.31 -1.11
N ARG A 245 -13.86 22.23 -2.05
CA ARG A 245 -14.11 21.87 -3.47
C ARG A 245 -12.87 21.32 -4.20
N GLY A 246 -11.69 21.48 -3.61
CA GLY A 246 -10.41 20.99 -4.11
C GLY A 246 -9.34 21.11 -3.03
N PRO A 247 -8.16 20.51 -3.22
CA PRO A 247 -7.15 20.42 -2.18
C PRO A 247 -6.66 21.82 -1.76
N LEU A 248 -6.65 22.07 -0.45
CA LEU A 248 -6.15 23.34 0.08
C LEU A 248 -4.63 23.39 -0.06
N PHE A 249 -4.10 24.57 -0.38
CA PHE A 249 -2.66 24.81 -0.49
C PHE A 249 -1.88 24.38 0.77
N SER A 250 -2.43 24.61 1.97
CA SER A 250 -1.83 24.15 3.23
C SER A 250 -1.68 22.63 3.30
N HIS A 251 -2.70 21.89 2.86
CA HIS A 251 -2.66 20.43 2.84
C HIS A 251 -1.71 19.91 1.75
N ILE A 252 -1.63 20.61 0.62
CA ILE A 252 -0.65 20.33 -0.45
C ILE A 252 0.78 20.49 0.07
N LEU A 253 1.08 21.54 0.84
CA LEU A 253 2.41 21.72 1.44
C LEU A 253 2.75 20.60 2.43
N GLN A 254 1.79 20.15 3.22
CA GLN A 254 2.00 19.06 4.17
C GLN A 254 2.28 17.73 3.46
N ILE A 255 1.47 17.36 2.46
CA ILE A 255 1.68 16.11 1.73
C ILE A 255 2.99 16.14 0.94
N ALA A 256 3.35 17.29 0.36
CA ALA A 256 4.62 17.48 -0.32
C ALA A 256 5.83 17.35 0.64
N ALA A 257 5.68 17.81 1.89
CA ALA A 257 6.68 17.61 2.92
C ALA A 257 6.85 16.12 3.26
N TYR A 258 5.75 15.35 3.33
CA TYR A 258 5.85 13.90 3.47
C TYR A 258 6.50 13.24 2.26
N CYS A 259 6.19 13.67 1.04
CA CYS A 259 6.85 13.14 -0.16
C CYS A 259 8.37 13.36 -0.12
N LEU A 260 8.83 14.53 0.31
CA LEU A 260 10.25 14.81 0.52
C LEU A 260 10.87 13.90 1.60
N LEU A 261 10.13 13.61 2.67
CA LEU A 261 10.57 12.67 3.70
C LEU A 261 10.67 11.23 3.17
N MET A 262 9.74 10.79 2.30
CA MET A 262 9.82 9.48 1.65
C MET A 262 11.00 9.40 0.67
N GLU A 263 11.24 10.45 -0.12
CA GLU A 263 12.40 10.55 -1.02
C GLU A 263 13.71 10.38 -0.26
N GLU A 264 13.87 11.06 0.87
CA GLU A 264 15.09 11.02 1.67
C GLU A 264 15.29 9.70 2.43
N GLU A 265 14.21 9.08 2.92
CA GLU A 265 14.28 7.80 3.64
C GLU A 265 14.55 6.62 2.70
N PHE A 266 13.85 6.56 1.56
CA PHE A 266 13.86 5.39 0.67
C PHE A 266 14.72 5.59 -0.59
N GLY A 267 15.28 6.78 -0.79
CA GLY A 267 16.17 7.12 -1.91
C GLY A 267 15.46 7.23 -3.27
N LYS A 268 14.13 7.10 -3.31
CA LYS A 268 13.32 7.24 -4.53
C LYS A 268 12.14 8.19 -4.25
N PRO A 269 11.94 9.24 -5.06
CA PRO A 269 10.81 10.15 -4.87
C PRO A 269 9.48 9.44 -5.19
N PRO A 270 8.44 9.60 -4.35
CA PRO A 270 7.11 9.16 -4.73
C PRO A 270 6.58 9.99 -5.90
N PRO A 271 5.87 9.39 -6.87
CA PRO A 271 5.30 10.14 -7.99
C PRO A 271 4.18 11.10 -7.56
N TYR A 272 3.51 10.79 -6.44
CA TYR A 272 2.43 11.58 -5.88
C TYR A 272 2.28 11.28 -4.38
N GLY A 273 1.52 12.12 -3.68
CA GLY A 273 0.99 11.85 -2.33
C GLY A 273 -0.53 11.98 -2.32
N ILE A 274 -1.21 11.42 -1.31
CA ILE A 274 -2.68 11.36 -1.28
C ILE A 274 -3.21 12.20 -0.12
N ILE A 275 -4.17 13.08 -0.41
CA ILE A 275 -4.97 13.78 0.61
C ILE A 275 -6.39 13.21 0.57
N ARG A 276 -6.85 12.67 1.69
CA ARG A 276 -8.19 12.11 1.84
C ARG A 276 -9.06 13.02 2.72
N TYR A 277 -10.06 13.64 2.13
CA TYR A 277 -11.16 14.29 2.84
C TYR A 277 -12.33 13.31 3.00
N ASP A 278 -13.25 13.61 3.91
CA ASP A 278 -14.49 12.84 4.15
C ASP A 278 -15.23 12.41 2.86
N ARG A 279 -15.27 13.27 1.82
CA ARG A 279 -16.02 13.00 0.57
C ARG A 279 -15.20 13.05 -0.70
N ALA A 280 -13.88 13.19 -0.61
CA ALA A 280 -13.02 13.35 -1.77
C ALA A 280 -11.59 12.89 -1.48
N SER A 281 -11.00 12.16 -2.42
CA SER A 281 -9.57 11.83 -2.40
C SER A 281 -8.88 12.59 -3.53
N HIS A 282 -7.73 13.20 -3.25
CA HIS A 282 -6.93 13.91 -4.23
C HIS A 282 -5.50 13.38 -4.23
N GLU A 283 -5.04 12.96 -5.40
CA GLU A 283 -3.65 12.66 -5.68
C GLU A 283 -2.94 13.97 -6.04
N ILE A 284 -1.87 14.28 -5.32
CA ILE A 284 -1.03 15.46 -5.51
C ILE A 284 0.28 14.98 -6.12
N GLU A 285 0.47 15.28 -7.40
CA GLU A 285 1.71 14.97 -8.10
C GLU A 285 2.92 15.62 -7.40
N TYR A 286 3.96 14.83 -7.17
CA TYR A 286 5.20 15.29 -6.55
C TYR A 286 6.27 15.43 -7.62
N ASN A 287 6.53 16.68 -8.00
CA ASN A 287 7.54 17.05 -8.99
C ASN A 287 8.56 18.02 -8.38
N ASP A 288 9.59 18.35 -9.17
CA ASP A 288 10.66 19.25 -8.74
C ASP A 288 10.17 20.63 -8.32
N ASP A 289 9.08 21.13 -8.90
CA ASP A 289 8.52 22.44 -8.55
C ASP A 289 7.87 22.41 -7.18
N LEU A 290 7.11 21.35 -6.87
CA LEU A 290 6.51 21.16 -5.55
C LEU A 290 7.59 20.92 -4.48
N ARG A 291 8.66 20.20 -4.82
CA ARG A 291 9.86 20.04 -3.98
C ARG A 291 10.52 21.38 -3.67
N LYS A 292 10.81 22.19 -4.70
CA LYS A 292 11.37 23.55 -4.53
C LYS A 292 10.45 24.45 -3.71
N MET A 293 9.14 24.33 -3.90
CA MET A 293 8.15 25.12 -3.15
C MET A 293 8.20 24.81 -1.65
N VAL A 294 8.25 23.53 -1.27
CA VAL A 294 8.39 23.13 0.14
C VAL A 294 9.68 23.68 0.73
N LEU A 295 10.81 23.49 0.06
CA LEU A 295 12.11 23.99 0.52
C LEU A 295 12.13 25.52 0.66
N GLY A 296 11.58 26.24 -0.32
CA GLY A 296 11.47 27.70 -0.26
C GLY A 296 10.61 28.18 0.91
N LYS A 297 9.48 27.50 1.19
CA LYS A 297 8.64 27.81 2.35
C LYS A 297 9.35 27.53 3.68
N MET A 298 10.14 26.45 3.76
CA MET A 298 10.96 26.18 4.93
C MET A 298 12.02 27.28 5.16
N ASP A 299 12.62 27.81 4.10
CA ASP A 299 13.60 28.90 4.21
C ASP A 299 12.96 30.23 4.62
N GLU A 300 11.75 30.53 4.12
CA GLU A 300 10.94 31.65 4.62
C GLU A 300 10.67 31.52 6.13
N MET A 301 10.27 30.33 6.59
CA MET A 301 10.01 30.04 8.00
C MET A 301 11.27 30.21 8.86
N ARG A 302 12.42 29.70 8.41
CA ARG A 302 13.71 29.87 9.10
C ARG A 302 14.12 31.32 9.18
N THR A 303 13.92 32.08 8.11
CA THR A 303 14.23 33.50 8.07
C THR A 303 13.38 34.27 9.07
N ALA A 304 12.08 33.94 9.16
CA ALA A 304 11.19 34.53 10.16
C ALA A 304 11.62 34.22 11.60
N LEU A 305 12.02 32.97 11.88
CA LEU A 305 12.56 32.55 13.18
C LEU A 305 13.83 33.32 13.53
N ALA A 306 14.78 33.42 12.59
CA ALA A 306 16.04 34.12 12.79
C ALA A 306 15.86 35.63 13.05
N ARG A 307 14.83 36.25 12.44
CA ARG A 307 14.48 37.65 12.66
C ARG A 307 13.71 37.90 13.97
N GLY A 308 13.23 36.85 14.64
CA GLY A 308 12.37 36.98 15.81
C GLY A 308 10.96 37.51 15.51
N GLY A 309 10.48 37.37 14.26
CA GLY A 309 9.13 37.78 13.87
C GLY A 309 9.03 38.37 12.45
N GLY A 310 8.13 39.35 12.28
CA GLY A 310 7.87 40.00 10.98
C GLY A 310 7.00 39.19 10.03
N VAL A 311 6.16 38.30 10.57
CA VAL A 311 5.28 37.42 9.81
C VAL A 311 3.87 37.97 9.81
N HIS A 312 3.28 38.11 8.62
CA HIS A 312 1.95 38.71 8.42
C HIS A 312 0.95 37.72 7.80
N ARG A 313 -0.33 38.05 7.87
CA ARG A 313 -1.40 37.30 7.20
C ARG A 313 -1.19 37.31 5.69
N ASN A 314 -1.28 36.14 5.04
CA ASN A 314 -1.07 35.99 3.59
C ASN A 314 -2.38 35.91 2.76
N HIS A 315 -3.53 36.25 3.34
CA HIS A 315 -4.83 36.12 2.68
C HIS A 315 -5.77 37.27 3.01
N ASN A 316 -6.75 37.54 2.13
CA ASN A 316 -7.84 38.50 2.37
C ASN A 316 -9.21 37.78 2.45
N ARG A 317 -9.28 36.72 3.26
CA ARG A 317 -10.45 35.82 3.37
C ARG A 317 -11.01 35.81 4.79
N PRO A 318 -12.10 36.56 5.10
CA PRO A 318 -12.68 36.62 6.44
C PRO A 318 -13.08 35.25 7.00
N GLY A 319 -13.57 34.35 6.15
CA GLY A 319 -13.96 32.99 6.56
C GLY A 319 -12.82 32.15 7.14
N LYS A 320 -11.56 32.38 6.72
CA LYS A 320 -10.39 31.73 7.36
C LYS A 320 -10.16 32.28 8.76
N CYS A 321 -10.29 33.60 8.96
CA CYS A 321 -10.14 34.22 10.28
C CYS A 321 -11.26 33.80 11.24
N ALA A 322 -12.50 33.66 10.75
CA ALA A 322 -13.66 33.32 11.57
C ALA A 322 -13.51 31.97 12.29
N GLY A 323 -12.97 30.95 11.60
CA GLY A 323 -12.72 29.61 12.16
C GLY A 323 -11.28 29.39 12.65
N CYS A 324 -10.49 30.45 12.81
CA CYS A 324 -9.11 30.34 13.27
C CYS A 324 -9.06 30.18 14.79
N SER A 325 -8.44 29.10 15.28
CA SER A 325 -8.28 28.85 16.73
C SER A 325 -7.53 29.94 17.49
N ARG A 326 -6.77 30.79 16.79
CA ARG A 326 -5.97 31.89 17.36
C ARG A 326 -6.55 33.29 17.07
N ARG A 327 -7.85 33.37 16.72
CA ARG A 327 -8.54 34.60 16.32
C ARG A 327 -8.56 35.67 17.41
N GLU A 328 -8.84 35.32 18.65
CA GLU A 328 -9.09 36.28 19.73
C GLU A 328 -7.91 37.23 19.97
N GLY A 329 -6.68 36.71 19.89
CA GLY A 329 -5.47 37.51 20.04
C GLY A 329 -4.92 38.10 18.74
N CYS A 330 -5.44 37.76 17.56
CA CYS A 330 -4.82 38.11 16.28
C CYS A 330 -5.04 39.59 15.91
N PRO A 331 -3.96 40.41 15.77
CA PRO A 331 -4.11 41.83 15.43
C PRO A 331 -4.52 42.05 13.96
N GLU A 332 -4.29 41.05 13.11
CA GLU A 332 -4.62 41.09 11.68
C GLU A 332 -5.84 40.21 11.37
N ARG A 333 -6.82 40.07 12.27
CA ARG A 333 -8.04 39.32 11.95
C ARG A 333 -8.96 40.13 11.02
N LEU A 334 -9.68 39.43 10.15
CA LEU A 334 -10.68 40.01 9.23
C LEU A 334 -12.13 39.79 9.68
N ALA A 335 -12.32 38.89 10.65
CA ALA A 335 -13.60 38.57 11.25
C ALA A 335 -13.34 38.39 12.74
#